data_AF-A0AAW9ILN0-F1
#
_entry.id   AF-A0AAW9ILN0-F1
#
_cell.length_a   1.000
_cell.length_b   1.000
_cell.length_c   1.000
_cell.angle_alpha   90.00
_cell.angle_beta   90.00
_cell.angle_gamma   90.00
#
_symmetry.space_group_name_H-M   'P 1'
#
loop_
_entity.id
_entity.type
_entity.pdbx_description
1 polymer ?
#
loop_
_entity_poly.entity_id
_entity_poly.type
_entity_poly.pdbx_seq_one_letter_code
_entity_poly.pdbx_strand_id
1 'polypeptide(L)'
;INIMGVDEVSELIKSTEHRGIILEKSIRKAIVLTFKGEFVKVKCGKENKVGEELISTAAISIKKYKLQFSILISLIVVILMISIFKYRSIDKTVVIETTSEITLEVNSFNRVIDSYSKTEKGGNMLKELNVNNSEIDDS
;
A
#
# COMPACT_ATOMS: atom_id res chain seq x y z
N ILE A 1 15.80 40.14 8.70
CA ILE A 1 15.17 38.85 9.07
C ILE A 1 16.32 37.93 9.45
N ASN A 2 16.49 37.67 10.74
CA ASN A 2 17.66 36.99 11.28
C ASN A 2 17.48 35.48 11.06
N ILE A 3 18.38 34.87 10.29
CA ILE A 3 18.27 33.48 9.84
C ILE A 3 18.96 32.61 10.89
N MET A 4 18.42 32.57 12.12
CA MET A 4 18.96 31.72 13.19
C MET A 4 18.75 30.21 12.93
N GLY A 5 17.93 29.84 11.93
CA GLY A 5 17.60 28.43 11.66
C GLY A 5 18.47 27.72 10.62
N VAL A 6 19.33 28.42 9.85
CA VAL A 6 20.13 27.76 8.80
C VAL A 6 21.40 27.13 9.36
N ASP A 7 22.02 27.78 10.35
CA ASP A 7 23.26 27.29 10.95
C ASP A 7 23.02 26.03 11.78
N GLU A 8 21.93 25.96 12.55
CA GLU A 8 21.53 24.77 13.31
C GLU A 8 21.21 23.57 12.40
N VAL A 9 20.54 23.81 11.26
CA VAL A 9 20.21 22.76 10.28
C VAL A 9 21.47 22.24 9.58
N SER A 10 22.41 23.13 9.25
CA SER A 10 23.71 22.77 8.67
C SER A 10 24.53 21.90 9.62
N GLU A 11 24.56 22.25 10.90
CA GLU A 11 25.28 21.50 11.93
C GLU A 11 24.66 20.11 12.18
N LEU A 12 23.33 20.02 12.18
CA LEU A 12 22.58 18.75 12.23
C LEU A 12 22.89 17.86 11.02
N ILE A 13 22.89 18.40 9.80
CA ILE A 13 23.22 17.64 8.58
C ILE A 13 24.65 17.10 8.67
N LYS A 14 25.62 17.95 9.06
CA LYS A 14 27.02 17.59 9.22
C LYS A 14 27.25 16.51 10.27
N SER A 15 26.45 16.47 11.34
CA SER A 15 26.52 15.42 12.37
C SER A 15 26.09 14.03 11.87
N THR A 16 25.32 13.96 10.78
CA THR A 16 24.81 12.70 10.21
C THR A 16 25.66 12.17 9.05
N GLU A 17 26.61 12.95 8.58
CA GLU A 17 27.51 12.59 7.50
C GLU A 17 28.68 11.76 8.01
N HIS A 18 28.93 10.65 7.30
CA HIS A 18 30.04 9.76 7.58
C HIS A 18 31.10 10.00 6.52
N ARG A 19 32.30 10.38 6.97
CA ARG A 19 33.47 10.59 6.12
C ARG A 19 34.40 9.38 6.21
N GLY A 20 34.85 8.88 5.06
CA GLY A 20 35.79 7.77 5.02
C GLY A 20 36.13 7.32 3.61
N ILE A 21 36.85 6.19 3.50
CA ILE A 21 37.30 5.63 2.22
C ILE A 21 36.35 4.52 1.77
N ILE A 22 35.97 4.52 0.48
CA ILE A 22 35.13 3.47 -0.11
C ILE A 22 35.95 2.18 -0.25
N LEU A 23 35.50 1.11 0.40
CA LEU A 23 36.11 -0.22 0.29
C LEU A 23 35.37 -1.11 -0.72
N GLU A 24 34.05 -0.99 -0.78
CA GLU A 24 33.21 -1.79 -1.67
C GLU A 24 32.06 -0.92 -2.19
N LYS A 25 31.74 -1.07 -3.48
CA LYS A 25 30.68 -0.31 -4.15
C LYS A 25 29.60 -1.22 -4.72
N SER A 26 28.35 -0.87 -4.43
CA SER A 26 27.13 -1.34 -5.11
C SER A 26 26.47 -0.17 -5.85
N ILE A 27 25.42 -0.43 -6.65
CA ILE A 27 24.78 0.57 -7.55
C ILE A 27 24.28 1.84 -6.83
N ARG A 28 23.77 1.72 -5.59
CA ARG A 28 23.24 2.86 -4.81
C ARG A 28 23.83 2.97 -3.40
N LYS A 29 24.77 2.10 -3.06
CA LYS A 29 25.29 1.91 -1.69
C LYS A 29 26.77 1.57 -1.74
N ALA A 30 27.51 1.97 -0.73
CA ALA A 30 28.90 1.58 -0.57
C ALA A 30 29.17 1.20 0.89
N ILE A 31 30.23 0.43 1.10
CA ILE A 31 30.82 0.21 2.43
C ILE A 31 32.02 1.15 2.54
N VAL A 32 31.98 2.02 3.53
CA VAL A 32 33.01 3.02 3.80
C VAL A 32 33.71 2.71 5.12
N LEU A 33 35.03 2.83 5.13
CA LEU A 33 35.85 2.80 6.33
C LEU A 33 35.99 4.22 6.88
N THR A 34 35.40 4.47 8.04
CA THR A 34 35.48 5.77 8.72
C THR A 34 36.84 5.96 9.39
N PHE A 35 37.20 7.20 9.72
CA PHE A 35 38.42 7.52 10.48
C PHE A 35 38.48 6.85 11.87
N LYS A 36 37.34 6.40 12.40
CA LYS A 36 37.24 5.66 13.66
C LYS A 36 37.55 4.16 13.50
N GLY A 37 37.80 3.69 12.28
CA GLY A 37 37.99 2.26 11.98
C GLY A 37 36.68 1.47 11.85
N GLU A 38 35.53 2.13 11.83
CA GLU A 38 34.22 1.47 11.67
C GLU A 38 33.85 1.30 10.20
N PHE A 39 33.25 0.16 9.86
CA PHE A 39 32.68 -0.12 8.54
C PHE A 39 31.21 0.30 8.51
N VAL A 40 30.89 1.35 7.74
CA VAL A 40 29.53 1.90 7.66
C VAL A 40 28.98 1.78 6.25
N LYS A 41 27.72 1.34 6.14
CA LYS A 41 27.01 1.30 4.87
C LYS A 41 26.38 2.65 4.58
N VAL A 42 26.78 3.28 3.48
CA VAL A 42 26.37 4.64 3.11
C VAL A 42 25.71 4.68 1.73
N LYS A 43 24.97 5.75 1.44
CA LYS A 43 24.44 6.00 0.09
C LYS A 43 25.58 6.42 -0.84
N CYS A 44 25.62 5.87 -2.05
CA CYS A 44 26.70 6.13 -3.00
C CYS A 44 26.14 6.34 -4.42
N GLY A 45 26.67 7.33 -5.12
CA GLY A 45 26.36 7.65 -6.52
C GLY A 45 27.12 6.77 -7.52
N LYS A 46 26.84 6.98 -8.82
CA LYS A 46 27.50 6.24 -9.90
C LYS A 46 28.93 6.73 -10.14
N GLU A 47 29.21 8.00 -9.92
CA GLU A 47 30.53 8.62 -10.13
C GLU A 47 31.62 8.11 -9.18
N ASN A 48 31.28 7.79 -7.93
CA ASN A 48 32.27 7.44 -6.89
C ASN A 48 32.98 6.10 -7.17
N LYS A 49 34.28 5.97 -6.91
CA LYS A 49 35.04 4.73 -7.12
C LYS A 49 35.59 4.15 -5.81
N VAL A 50 35.92 2.87 -5.83
CA VAL A 50 36.59 2.20 -4.71
C VAL A 50 37.97 2.82 -4.52
N GLY A 51 38.33 3.11 -3.26
CA GLY A 51 39.57 3.80 -2.88
C GLY A 51 39.44 5.32 -2.77
N GLU A 52 38.32 5.92 -3.19
CA GLU A 52 38.08 7.36 -3.05
C GLU A 52 37.52 7.71 -1.66
N GLU A 53 37.79 8.94 -1.23
CA GLU A 53 37.18 9.51 -0.03
C GLU A 53 35.75 9.97 -0.34
N LEU A 54 34.80 9.54 0.49
CA LEU A 54 33.39 9.85 0.36
C LEU A 54 32.83 10.40 1.67
N ILE A 55 32.13 11.53 1.57
CA ILE A 55 31.29 12.07 2.63
C ILE A 55 29.85 11.76 2.25
N SER A 56 29.18 10.93 3.04
CA SER A 56 27.81 10.53 2.72
C SER A 56 27.02 10.10 3.95
N THR A 57 25.70 10.18 3.83
CA THR A 57 24.78 9.78 4.89
C THR A 57 24.60 8.26 4.93
N ALA A 58 24.33 7.73 6.12
CA ALA A 58 24.07 6.31 6.33
C ALA A 58 22.94 5.81 5.42
N ALA A 59 23.14 4.64 4.82
CA ALA A 59 22.15 4.03 3.97
C ALA A 59 20.92 3.63 4.79
N ILE A 60 19.76 4.19 4.47
CA ILE A 60 18.50 3.80 5.11
C ILE A 60 18.26 2.31 4.83
N SER A 61 18.20 1.53 5.90
CA SER A 61 17.90 0.11 5.85
C SER A 61 16.43 -0.09 6.16
N ILE A 62 15.67 -0.60 5.19
CA ILE A 62 14.25 -0.97 5.32
C ILE A 62 14.07 -2.00 6.48
N LYS A 63 15.15 -2.68 6.88
CA LYS A 63 15.16 -3.58 8.05
C LYS A 63 14.73 -2.90 9.35
N LYS A 64 14.96 -1.58 9.52
CA LYS A 64 14.61 -0.85 10.74
C LYS A 64 13.09 -0.70 10.94
N TYR A 65 12.31 -0.73 9.85
CA TYR A 65 10.87 -0.44 9.88
C TYR A 65 9.98 -1.67 9.67
N LYS A 66 10.56 -2.88 9.66
CA LYS A 66 9.82 -4.12 9.38
C LYS A 66 8.60 -4.33 10.30
N LEU A 67 8.75 -4.04 11.59
CA LEU A 67 7.66 -4.18 12.57
C LEU A 67 6.55 -3.14 12.35
N GLN A 68 6.92 -1.88 12.13
CA GLN A 68 5.95 -0.82 11.87
C GLN A 68 5.13 -1.10 10.59
N PHE A 69 5.81 -1.57 9.54
CA PHE A 69 5.14 -1.96 8.29
C PHE A 69 4.23 -3.18 8.47
N SER A 70 4.65 -4.15 9.31
CA SER A 70 3.84 -5.33 9.60
C SER A 70 2.51 -4.97 10.27
N ILE A 71 2.54 -4.04 11.23
CA ILE A 71 1.32 -3.58 11.93
C ILE A 71 0.40 -2.86 10.95
N LEU A 72 0.95 -1.98 10.12
CA LEU A 72 0.19 -1.25 9.11
C LEU A 72 -0.51 -2.21 8.12
N ILE A 73 0.23 -3.20 7.61
CA ILE A 73 -0.31 -4.21 6.69
C ILE A 73 -1.42 -5.01 7.38
N SER A 74 -1.22 -5.42 8.63
CA SER A 74 -2.24 -6.16 9.39
C SER A 74 -3.53 -5.36 9.53
N LEU A 75 -3.45 -4.06 9.82
CA LEU A 75 -4.62 -3.19 9.92
C LEU A 75 -5.38 -3.11 8.58
N ILE A 76 -4.66 -2.94 7.47
CA ILE A 76 -5.26 -2.90 6.13
C ILE A 76 -5.99 -4.21 5.83
N VAL A 77 -5.39 -5.36 6.14
CA VAL A 77 -6.02 -6.67 5.93
C VAL A 77 -7.31 -6.81 6.74
N VAL A 78 -7.33 -6.36 8.00
CA VAL A 78 -8.53 -6.40 8.84
C VAL A 78 -9.65 -5.54 8.25
N ILE A 79 -9.34 -4.32 7.81
CA ILE A 79 -10.33 -3.43 7.18
C ILE A 79 -10.89 -4.06 5.91
N LEU A 80 -10.04 -4.65 5.06
CA LEU A 80 -10.48 -5.33 3.85
C LEU A 80 -11.39 -6.53 4.16
N MET A 81 -11.06 -7.33 5.18
CA MET A 81 -11.88 -8.46 5.61
C MET A 81 -13.26 -8.01 6.07
N ILE A 82 -13.34 -6.95 6.89
CA ILE A 82 -14.62 -6.37 7.35
C ILE A 82 -15.44 -5.87 6.15
N SER A 83 -14.80 -5.16 5.22
CA SER A 83 -15.46 -4.65 4.01
C SER A 83 -16.01 -5.78 3.13
N ILE A 84 -15.24 -6.84 2.90
CA ILE A 84 -15.68 -8.01 2.13
C ILE A 84 -16.84 -8.71 2.83
N PHE A 85 -16.75 -8.88 4.15
CA PHE A 85 -17.81 -9.52 4.94
C PHE A 85 -19.11 -8.71 4.86
N LYS A 86 -19.02 -7.39 5.03
CA LYS A 86 -20.17 -6.49 4.92
C LYS A 86 -20.75 -6.46 3.50
N TYR A 87 -19.90 -6.55 2.48
CA TYR A 87 -20.33 -6.60 1.08
C TYR A 87 -21.12 -7.89 0.77
N ARG A 88 -20.72 -9.03 1.34
CA ARG A 88 -21.39 -10.33 1.14
C ARG A 88 -22.62 -10.55 2.01
N SER A 89 -22.84 -9.70 3.01
CA SER A 89 -24.04 -9.79 3.84
C SER A 89 -25.26 -9.34 3.05
N ILE A 90 -26.27 -10.21 3.00
CA ILE A 90 -27.61 -9.87 2.49
C ILE A 90 -28.24 -8.90 3.50
N ASP A 91 -28.70 -7.75 3.02
CA ASP A 91 -29.40 -6.73 3.83
C ASP A 91 -30.87 -6.64 3.42
N LYS A 92 -31.14 -6.72 2.11
CA LYS A 92 -32.47 -6.60 1.54
C LYS A 92 -32.70 -7.70 0.51
N THR A 93 -33.92 -8.21 0.45
CA THR A 93 -34.35 -9.13 -0.61
C THR A 93 -35.51 -8.48 -1.34
N VAL A 94 -35.36 -8.26 -2.65
CA VAL A 94 -36.38 -7.70 -3.52
C VAL A 94 -37.00 -8.85 -4.31
N VAL A 95 -38.30 -9.08 -4.12
CA VAL A 95 -39.06 -10.09 -4.86
C VAL A 95 -39.97 -9.36 -5.85
N ILE A 96 -39.83 -9.70 -7.13
CA ILE A 96 -40.62 -9.14 -8.21
C ILE A 96 -41.60 -10.21 -8.69
N GLU A 97 -42.87 -10.05 -8.30
CA GLU A 97 -43.95 -10.95 -8.68
C GLU A 97 -44.52 -10.55 -10.05
N THR A 98 -43.99 -11.16 -11.12
CA THR A 98 -44.50 -10.99 -12.49
C THR A 98 -44.90 -12.36 -13.08
N THR A 99 -44.90 -12.52 -14.40
CA THR A 99 -45.10 -13.82 -15.07
C THR A 99 -44.00 -14.84 -14.73
N SER A 100 -42.86 -14.37 -14.21
CA SER A 100 -41.82 -15.20 -13.59
C SER A 100 -41.37 -14.53 -12.30
N GLU A 101 -41.35 -15.28 -11.21
CA GLU A 101 -40.88 -14.79 -9.91
C GLU A 101 -39.36 -14.60 -9.94
N ILE A 102 -38.92 -13.35 -9.77
CA ILE A 102 -37.50 -12.98 -9.74
C ILE A 102 -37.16 -12.51 -8.34
N THR A 103 -36.10 -13.06 -7.77
CA THR A 103 -35.57 -12.66 -6.46
C THR A 103 -34.19 -12.06 -6.63
N LEU A 104 -33.98 -10.87 -6.07
CA LEU A 104 -32.70 -10.17 -6.01
C LEU A 104 -32.29 -10.03 -4.55
N GLU A 105 -31.11 -10.52 -4.22
CA GLU A 105 -30.48 -10.30 -2.93
C GLU A 105 -29.54 -9.09 -3.03
N VAL A 106 -29.73 -8.13 -2.13
CA VAL A 106 -29.06 -6.84 -2.16
C VAL A 106 -28.33 -6.64 -0.84
N ASN A 107 -27.09 -6.16 -0.92
CA ASN A 107 -26.28 -5.86 0.26
C ASN A 107 -26.58 -4.46 0.83
N SER A 108 -25.96 -4.15 1.96
CA SER A 108 -26.07 -2.84 2.64
C SER A 108 -25.54 -1.65 1.81
N PHE A 109 -24.89 -1.90 0.67
CA PHE A 109 -24.43 -0.89 -0.28
C PHE A 109 -25.41 -0.72 -1.47
N ASN A 110 -26.64 -1.24 -1.36
CA ASN A 110 -27.65 -1.24 -2.42
C ASN A 110 -27.20 -1.93 -3.73
N ARG A 111 -26.24 -2.86 -3.64
CA ARG A 111 -25.78 -3.65 -4.78
C ARG A 111 -26.33 -5.06 -4.76
N VAL A 112 -26.72 -5.55 -5.92
CA VAL A 112 -27.16 -6.94 -6.10
C VAL A 112 -25.97 -7.88 -5.86
N ILE A 113 -26.08 -8.78 -4.89
CA ILE A 113 -25.07 -9.79 -4.59
C ILE A 113 -25.43 -11.15 -5.18
N ASP A 114 -26.72 -11.45 -5.30
CA ASP A 114 -27.22 -12.65 -5.95
C ASP A 114 -28.56 -12.36 -6.64
N SER A 115 -28.84 -13.11 -7.70
CA SER A 115 -30.07 -12.99 -8.48
C SER A 115 -30.50 -14.35 -9.01
N TYR A 116 -31.74 -14.75 -8.69
CA TYR A 116 -32.26 -16.04 -9.12
C TYR A 116 -33.77 -15.98 -9.43
N SER A 117 -34.23 -16.94 -10.23
CA SER A 117 -35.62 -17.08 -10.66
C SER A 117 -36.01 -18.56 -10.58
N LYS A 118 -37.28 -18.83 -10.26
CA LYS A 118 -37.83 -20.20 -10.25
C LYS A 118 -38.12 -20.74 -11.66
N THR A 119 -38.11 -19.88 -12.68
CA THR A 119 -38.42 -20.25 -14.08
C THR A 119 -37.17 -20.20 -14.95
N GLU A 120 -37.08 -21.10 -15.94
CA GLU A 120 -35.96 -21.15 -16.91
C GLU A 120 -35.86 -19.85 -17.73
N LYS A 121 -37.01 -19.31 -18.17
CA LYS A 121 -37.06 -18.01 -18.86
C LYS A 121 -36.52 -16.87 -18.01
N GLY A 122 -36.90 -16.80 -16.73
CA GLY A 122 -36.38 -15.77 -15.82
C GLY A 122 -34.89 -15.94 -15.54
N GLY A 123 -34.41 -17.19 -15.41
CA GLY A 123 -32.98 -17.48 -15.24
C GLY A 123 -32.13 -17.05 -16.45
N ASN A 124 -32.62 -17.28 -17.68
CA ASN A 124 -31.94 -16.83 -18.89
C ASN A 124 -31.94 -15.30 -19.01
N MET A 125 -33.05 -14.64 -18.66
CA MET A 125 -33.14 -13.17 -18.65
C MET A 125 -32.14 -12.55 -17.67
N LEU A 126 -32.00 -13.09 -16.46
CA LEU A 126 -31.04 -12.60 -15.46
C LEU A 126 -29.57 -12.75 -15.92
N LYS A 127 -29.27 -13.84 -16.63
CA LYS A 127 -27.94 -14.07 -17.21
C LYS A 127 -27.62 -13.08 -18.33
N GLU A 128 -28.60 -12.77 -19.18
CA GLU A 128 -28.44 -11.78 -20.25
C GLU A 128 -28.27 -10.36 -19.71
N LEU A 129 -29.05 -9.98 -18.68
CA LEU A 129 -29.00 -8.65 -18.08
C LEU A 129 -27.79 -8.43 -17.18
N ASN A 130 -27.14 -9.50 -16.70
CA ASN A 130 -25.98 -9.46 -15.81
C ASN A 130 -26.16 -8.49 -14.63
N VAL A 131 -27.26 -8.66 -13.89
CA VAL A 131 -27.66 -7.78 -12.79
C VAL A 131 -26.78 -7.91 -11.54
N ASN A 132 -25.78 -8.79 -11.53
CA ASN A 132 -24.90 -8.95 -10.38
C ASN A 132 -23.99 -7.72 -10.23
N ASN A 133 -23.88 -7.22 -9.00
CA ASN A 133 -23.16 -5.99 -8.62
C ASN A 133 -23.72 -4.71 -9.29
N SER A 134 -24.91 -4.75 -9.88
CA SER A 134 -25.61 -3.53 -10.28
C SER A 134 -26.19 -2.81 -9.06
N GLU A 135 -26.29 -1.48 -9.15
CA GLU A 135 -26.99 -0.67 -8.17
C GLU A 135 -28.51 -0.77 -8.42
N ILE A 136 -29.30 -0.85 -7.36
CA ILE A 136 -30.78 -0.96 -7.45
C ILE A 136 -31.43 0.42 -7.64
N ASP A 137 -30.74 1.50 -7.28
CA ASP A 137 -31.24 2.88 -7.32
C ASP A 137 -30.24 3.74 -8.10
N ASP A 138 -30.66 4.23 -9.27
CA ASP A 138 -29.94 5.23 -10.06
C ASP A 138 -30.85 6.46 -10.02
N SER A 139 -30.61 7.35 -9.04
CA SER A 139 -31.38 8.59 -8.88
C SER A 139 -31.21 9.55 -10.06
#